data_AF-A0A5J4PNP1-F1
#
_entry.id   AF-A0A5J4PNP1-F1
#
_cell.length_a   1.000
_cell.length_b   1.000
_cell.length_c   1.000
_cell.angle_alpha   90.00
_cell.angle_beta   90.00
_cell.angle_gamma   90.00
#
_symmetry.space_group_name_H-M   'P 1'
#
loop_
_entity.id
_entity.type
_entity.pdbx_description
1 polymer ?
#
loop_
_entity_poly.entity_id
_entity_poly.type
_entity_poly.pdbx_seq_one_letter_code
_entity_poly.pdbx_strand_id
1 'polypeptide(L)'
;LHSHKLPKTKDRTVCPRATFFDWLKRIDNKHGRSIRDNKYGALWWNEDITIPAKRGQISLRLKKLLDLMGIKGKQVYSFRHSAATQLVIMGLDETLLNTYTGHARNSKSTNEYYVFAERLKDNEIATKLSDTRGQVECNPISSTQQR
;
A
#
# COMPACT_ATOMS: atom_id res chain seq x y z
N LEU A 1 -20.81 7.50 13.73
CA LEU A 1 -19.56 7.45 12.91
C LEU A 1 -18.46 6.79 13.74
N HIS A 2 -18.21 5.50 13.55
CA HIS A 2 -17.07 4.84 14.19
C HIS A 2 -15.79 5.35 13.55
N SER A 3 -14.94 6.04 14.32
CA SER A 3 -13.61 6.41 13.86
C SER A 3 -12.76 5.14 13.81
N HIS A 4 -12.46 4.64 12.61
CA HIS A 4 -11.43 3.61 12.45
C HIS A 4 -10.09 4.21 12.85
N LYS A 5 -9.62 3.92 14.06
CA LYS A 5 -8.27 4.30 14.51
C LYS A 5 -7.28 3.44 13.73
N LEU A 6 -6.60 4.06 12.76
CA LEU A 6 -5.48 3.41 12.08
C LEU A 6 -4.41 3.05 13.12
N PRO A 7 -3.92 1.80 13.14
CA PRO A 7 -2.83 1.43 14.05
C PRO A 7 -1.63 2.32 13.76
N LYS A 8 -1.17 3.03 14.79
CA LYS A 8 0.02 3.87 14.68
C LYS A 8 1.24 2.96 14.66
N THR A 9 1.98 2.97 13.56
CA THR A 9 3.28 2.32 13.50
C THR A 9 4.25 2.98 14.48
N LYS A 10 4.96 2.16 15.27
CA LYS A 10 6.07 2.62 16.14
C LYS A 10 7.33 2.89 15.34
N ASP A 11 7.47 2.24 14.19
CA ASP A 11 8.59 2.46 13.29
C ASP A 11 8.39 3.78 12.53
N ARG A 12 9.28 4.72 12.82
CA ARG A 12 9.25 6.06 12.25
C ARG A 12 9.49 6.05 10.74
N THR A 13 10.23 5.07 10.21
CA THR A 13 10.58 5.02 8.77
C THR A 13 9.38 4.72 7.87
N VAL A 14 8.39 4.00 8.39
CA VAL A 14 7.14 3.66 7.69
C VAL A 14 5.98 4.58 8.08
N CYS A 15 6.18 5.54 8.99
CA CYS A 15 5.13 6.47 9.45
C CYS A 15 4.90 7.57 8.41
N PRO A 16 3.74 7.61 7.71
CA PRO A 16 3.52 8.58 6.64
C PRO A 16 3.64 10.03 7.11
N ARG A 17 3.19 10.31 8.35
CA ARG A 17 3.31 11.64 8.96
C ARG A 17 4.76 12.03 9.17
N ALA A 18 5.58 11.14 9.73
CA ALA A 18 7.00 11.44 9.98
C ALA A 18 7.74 11.65 8.66
N THR A 19 7.57 10.74 7.70
CA THR A 19 8.19 10.81 6.38
C THR A 19 7.81 12.10 5.64
N PHE A 20 6.55 12.54 5.72
CA PHE A 20 6.10 13.79 5.11
C PHE A 20 6.78 15.02 5.73
N PHE A 21 6.81 15.14 7.06
CA PHE A 21 7.45 16.28 7.72
C PHE A 21 8.99 16.27 7.58
N ASP A 22 9.61 15.10 7.61
CA ASP A 22 11.06 14.96 7.37
C ASP A 22 11.40 15.35 5.91
N TRP A 23 10.54 15.02 4.94
CA TRP A 23 10.66 15.48 3.55
C TRP A 23 10.51 17.01 3.44
N LEU A 24 9.48 17.60 4.06
CA LEU A 24 9.30 19.06 4.09
C LEU A 24 10.51 19.79 4.68
N LYS A 25 11.08 19.26 5.77
CA LYS A 25 12.27 19.83 6.40
C LYS A 25 13.49 19.79 5.48
N ARG A 26 13.69 18.68 4.75
CA ARG A 26 14.79 18.57 3.77
C ARG A 26 14.65 19.59 2.65
N ILE A 27 13.42 19.84 2.22
CA ILE A 27 13.12 20.84 1.19
C ILE A 27 13.43 22.25 1.69
N ASP A 28 12.97 22.61 2.88
CA ASP A 28 13.22 23.92 3.48
C ASP A 28 14.72 24.18 3.67
N ASN A 29 15.46 23.15 4.10
CA ASN A 29 16.92 23.22 4.23
C ASN A 29 17.64 23.38 2.89
N LYS A 30 17.17 22.72 1.81
CA LYS A 30 17.84 22.74 0.48
C LYS A 30 17.62 24.07 -0.25
N HIS A 31 16.44 24.68 -0.11
CA HIS A 31 16.07 25.90 -0.84
C HIS A 31 16.05 27.17 0.02
N GLY A 32 16.39 27.03 1.31
CA GLY A 32 16.61 28.12 2.25
C GLY A 32 15.39 28.99 2.49
N ARG A 33 14.53 28.67 3.47
CA ARG A 33 13.40 29.48 3.98
C ARG A 33 12.43 30.10 2.94
N SER A 34 12.59 29.79 1.64
CA SER A 34 11.97 30.47 0.50
C SER A 34 10.85 29.66 -0.12
N ILE A 35 10.37 28.59 0.53
CA ILE A 35 9.01 28.10 0.27
C ILE A 35 8.05 28.97 1.10
N ARG A 36 8.19 30.28 0.95
CA ARG A 36 7.16 31.25 1.30
C ARG A 36 6.26 31.35 0.08
N ASP A 37 4.98 31.23 0.37
CA ASP A 37 3.86 31.53 -0.50
C ASP A 37 3.48 30.44 -1.52
N ASN A 38 2.36 29.77 -1.23
CA ASN A 38 1.46 29.09 -2.17
C ASN A 38 1.98 27.84 -2.94
N LYS A 39 3.26 27.44 -2.84
CA LYS A 39 3.77 26.24 -3.53
C LYS A 39 3.39 24.89 -2.90
N TYR A 40 2.59 24.84 -1.85
CA TYR A 40 2.12 23.57 -1.26
C TYR A 40 0.93 22.94 -2.01
N GLY A 41 0.36 23.60 -3.02
CA GLY A 41 -0.75 23.06 -3.82
C GLY A 41 -0.41 21.78 -4.59
N ALA A 42 0.88 21.52 -4.84
CA ALA A 42 1.37 20.25 -5.35
C ALA A 42 2.24 19.57 -4.29
N LEU A 43 1.83 18.37 -3.85
CA LEU A 43 2.57 17.62 -2.84
C LEU A 43 3.84 16.95 -3.40
N TRP A 44 3.96 16.86 -4.73
CA TRP A 44 5.00 16.10 -5.41
C TRP A 44 5.72 17.01 -6.39
N TRP A 45 6.97 17.37 -6.09
CA TRP A 45 7.80 18.23 -6.94
C TRP A 45 8.94 17.44 -7.60
N ASN A 46 9.49 17.99 -8.69
CA ASN A 46 10.75 17.52 -9.26
C ASN A 46 11.94 17.69 -8.27
N GLU A 47 13.12 17.14 -8.60
CA GLU A 47 14.31 17.20 -7.73
C GLU A 47 14.75 18.62 -7.34
N ASP A 48 14.44 19.59 -8.20
CA ASP A 48 14.78 21.01 -8.03
C ASP A 48 13.66 21.81 -7.36
N ILE A 49 12.51 21.18 -7.05
CA ILE A 49 11.35 21.78 -6.40
C ILE A 49 10.85 23.06 -7.11
N THR A 50 11.04 23.08 -8.43
CA THR A 50 10.70 24.19 -9.33
C THR A 50 9.36 23.97 -10.02
N ILE A 51 9.00 22.72 -10.32
CA ILE A 51 7.73 22.33 -10.94
C ILE A 51 7.13 21.06 -10.29
N PRO A 52 5.79 20.92 -10.28
CA PRO A 52 5.15 19.68 -9.89
C PRO A 52 5.66 18.50 -10.73
N ALA A 53 5.91 17.37 -10.09
CA ALA A 53 6.37 16.16 -10.75
C ALA A 53 5.31 15.65 -11.73
N LYS A 54 5.72 15.44 -12.99
CA LYS A 54 4.83 14.87 -14.01
C LYS A 54 4.61 13.38 -13.75
N ARG A 55 3.44 12.85 -14.13
CA ARG A 55 3.10 11.42 -14.02
C ARG A 55 4.21 10.50 -14.53
N GLY A 56 4.82 10.81 -15.68
CA GLY A 56 5.92 10.01 -16.25
C GLY A 56 7.17 9.96 -15.36
N GLN A 57 7.50 11.07 -14.70
CA GLN A 57 8.63 11.13 -13.76
C GLN A 57 8.36 10.30 -12.51
N ILE A 58 7.14 10.37 -11.97
CA ILE A 58 6.70 9.57 -10.83
C ILE A 58 6.76 8.07 -11.18
N SER A 59 6.21 7.68 -12.33
CA SER A 59 6.26 6.29 -12.80
C SER A 59 7.69 5.78 -12.97
N LEU A 60 8.58 6.59 -13.53
CA LEU A 60 9.99 6.22 -13.73
C LEU A 60 10.72 6.03 -12.39
N ARG A 61 10.53 6.95 -11.43
CA ARG A 61 11.13 6.84 -10.10
C ARG A 61 10.61 5.61 -9.35
N LEU A 62 9.30 5.36 -9.40
CA LEU A 62 8.71 4.17 -8.80
C LEU A 62 9.30 2.90 -9.44
N LYS A 63 9.42 2.85 -10.76
CA LYS A 63 10.02 1.70 -11.46
C LYS A 63 11.45 1.42 -10.97
N LYS A 64 12.31 2.45 -10.91
CA LYS A 64 13.68 2.31 -10.40
C LYS A 64 13.71 1.78 -8.95
N LEU A 65 12.81 2.26 -8.10
CA LEU A 65 12.71 1.78 -6.71
C LEU A 65 12.28 0.31 -6.66
N LEU A 66 11.32 -0.10 -7.48
CA LEU A 66 10.86 -1.49 -7.55
C LEU A 66 11.94 -2.42 -8.07
N ASP A 67 12.66 -2.00 -9.11
CA ASP A 67 13.80 -2.74 -9.65
C ASP A 67 14.90 -2.93 -8.59
N LEU A 68 15.19 -1.88 -7.80
CA LEU A 68 16.13 -1.95 -6.67
C LEU A 68 15.68 -2.94 -5.59
N MET A 69 14.37 -3.02 -5.33
CA MET A 69 13.77 -3.96 -4.38
C MET A 69 13.60 -5.37 -4.96
N GLY A 70 13.99 -5.62 -6.21
CA GLY A 70 13.79 -6.90 -6.90
C GLY A 70 12.34 -7.19 -7.29
N ILE A 71 11.44 -6.20 -7.18
CA ILE A 71 10.01 -6.34 -7.47
C ILE A 71 9.76 -6.06 -8.96
N LYS A 72 9.64 -7.12 -9.75
CA LYS A 72 9.43 -7.02 -11.20
C LYS A 72 7.95 -6.89 -11.57
N GLY A 73 7.67 -6.18 -12.67
CA GLY A 73 6.35 -6.14 -13.31
C GLY A 73 5.27 -5.35 -12.59
N LYS A 74 5.61 -4.60 -11.54
CA LYS A 74 4.66 -3.72 -10.83
C LYS A 74 4.78 -2.28 -11.33
N GLN A 75 3.64 -1.60 -11.40
CA GLN A 75 3.55 -0.21 -11.85
C GLN A 75 2.63 0.59 -10.93
N VAL A 76 2.56 1.92 -11.11
CA VAL A 76 1.68 2.82 -10.32
C VAL A 76 0.25 2.28 -10.25
N TYR A 77 -0.28 1.76 -11.37
CA TYR A 77 -1.62 1.17 -11.42
C TYR A 77 -1.80 -0.04 -10.49
N SER A 78 -0.76 -0.87 -10.31
CA SER A 78 -0.79 -2.03 -9.41
C SER A 78 -1.03 -1.61 -7.95
N PHE A 79 -0.46 -0.48 -7.53
CA PHE A 79 -0.69 0.08 -6.19
C PHE A 79 -2.10 0.61 -6.04
N ARG A 80 -2.62 1.32 -7.04
CA ARG A 80 -4.01 1.82 -7.04
C ARG A 80 -5.00 0.66 -6.93
N HIS A 81 -4.78 -0.39 -7.72
CA HIS A 81 -5.61 -1.60 -7.70
C HIS A 81 -5.58 -2.26 -6.31
N SER A 82 -4.38 -2.47 -5.76
CA SER A 82 -4.22 -3.07 -4.43
C SER A 82 -4.90 -2.24 -3.33
N ALA A 83 -4.75 -0.91 -3.36
CA ALA A 83 -5.38 -0.02 -2.40
C ALA A 83 -6.91 -0.05 -2.49
N ALA A 84 -7.48 -0.05 -3.71
CA ALA A 84 -8.91 -0.17 -3.93
C ALA A 84 -9.46 -1.50 -3.40
N THR A 85 -8.78 -2.62 -3.65
CA THR A 85 -9.15 -3.92 -3.06
C THR A 85 -9.10 -3.89 -1.54
N GLN A 86 -8.08 -3.29 -0.93
CA GLN A 86 -8.00 -3.19 0.54
C GLN A 86 -9.18 -2.37 1.11
N LEU A 87 -9.61 -1.31 0.43
CA LEU A 87 -10.80 -0.56 0.82
C LEU A 87 -12.08 -1.41 0.72
N VAL A 88 -12.19 -2.29 -0.28
CA VAL A 88 -13.28 -3.28 -0.37
C VAL A 88 -13.25 -4.23 0.82
N ILE A 89 -12.08 -4.76 1.18
CA ILE A 89 -11.91 -5.65 2.34
C ILE A 89 -12.33 -4.95 3.63
N MET A 90 -12.06 -3.64 3.75
CA MET A 90 -12.49 -2.82 4.88
C MET A 90 -14.00 -2.50 4.88
N GLY A 91 -14.76 -2.95 3.88
CA GLY A 91 -16.21 -2.74 3.78
C GLY A 91 -16.60 -1.37 3.26
N LEU A 92 -15.74 -0.71 2.47
CA LEU A 92 -16.09 0.57 1.85
C LEU A 92 -17.24 0.38 0.84
N ASP A 93 -18.24 1.26 0.92
CA ASP A 93 -19.35 1.29 -0.04
C ASP A 93 -18.87 1.52 -1.48
N GLU A 94 -19.59 0.92 -2.44
CA GLU A 94 -19.23 0.98 -3.86
C GLU A 94 -19.21 2.42 -4.39
N THR A 95 -20.13 3.28 -3.94
CA THR A 95 -20.20 4.70 -4.37
C THR A 95 -18.95 5.47 -3.92
N LEU A 96 -18.52 5.24 -2.67
CA LEU A 96 -17.31 5.83 -2.13
C LEU A 96 -16.06 5.27 -2.81
N LEU A 97 -16.03 3.97 -3.09
CA LEU A 97 -14.96 3.32 -3.82
C LEU A 97 -14.84 3.84 -5.25
N ASN A 98 -15.95 3.98 -5.96
CA ASN A 98 -16.02 4.55 -7.31
C ASN A 98 -15.54 6.00 -7.31
N THR A 99 -15.87 6.78 -6.29
CA THR A 99 -15.34 8.15 -6.11
C THR A 99 -13.83 8.15 -5.90
N TYR A 100 -13.30 7.31 -5.01
CA TYR A 100 -11.85 7.17 -4.78
C TYR A 100 -11.09 6.73 -6.04
N THR A 101 -11.68 5.82 -6.80
CA THR A 101 -11.10 5.30 -8.06
C THR A 101 -11.43 6.14 -9.29
N GLY A 102 -12.25 7.18 -9.17
CA GLY A 102 -12.70 8.00 -10.29
C GLY A 102 -13.41 7.17 -11.38
N HIS A 103 -14.06 6.09 -11.00
CA HIS A 103 -14.79 5.22 -11.92
C HIS A 103 -16.27 5.60 -11.98
N ALA A 104 -16.88 5.37 -13.14
CA ALA A 104 -18.32 5.45 -13.27
C ALA A 104 -19.02 4.33 -12.49
N ARG A 105 -20.28 4.54 -12.17
CA ARG A 105 -21.13 3.53 -11.51
C ARG A 105 -21.16 2.24 -12.34
N ASN A 106 -21.11 1.08 -11.67
CA ASN A 106 -21.12 -0.24 -12.32
C ASN A 106 -19.90 -0.50 -13.24
N SER A 107 -18.78 0.17 -12.97
CA SER A 107 -17.53 -0.09 -13.69
C SER A 107 -17.12 -1.56 -13.58
N LYS A 108 -16.70 -2.16 -14.69
CA LYS A 108 -16.17 -3.54 -14.72
C LYS A 108 -15.02 -3.72 -13.73
N SER A 109 -14.13 -2.73 -13.60
CA SER A 109 -13.00 -2.79 -12.67
C SER A 109 -13.42 -2.79 -11.21
N THR A 110 -14.59 -2.22 -10.89
CA THR A 110 -15.13 -2.25 -9.53
C THR A 110 -15.50 -3.68 -9.13
N ASN A 111 -16.14 -4.43 -10.03
CA ASN A 111 -16.40 -5.86 -9.81
C ASN A 111 -15.10 -6.68 -9.66
N GLU A 112 -14.05 -6.34 -10.40
CA GLU A 112 -12.73 -6.97 -10.26
C GLU A 112 -12.14 -6.79 -8.86
N TYR A 113 -12.36 -5.64 -8.20
CA TYR A 113 -11.90 -5.43 -6.82
C TYR A 113 -12.59 -6.37 -5.82
N TYR A 114 -13.91 -6.61 -5.96
CA TYR A 114 -14.64 -7.54 -5.12
C TYR A 114 -14.17 -8.98 -5.32
N VAL A 115 -14.02 -9.42 -6.57
CA VAL A 115 -13.49 -10.76 -6.88
C VAL A 115 -12.08 -10.95 -6.30
N PHE A 116 -11.23 -9.93 -6.41
CA PHE A 116 -9.87 -10.00 -5.86
C PHE A 116 -9.85 -9.98 -4.33
N ALA A 117 -10.77 -9.25 -3.69
CA ALA A 117 -10.92 -9.22 -2.24
C ALA A 117 -11.33 -10.59 -1.68
N GLU A 118 -12.31 -11.26 -2.31
CA GLU A 118 -12.71 -12.62 -1.92
C GLU A 118 -11.55 -13.61 -2.08
N ARG A 119 -10.86 -13.59 -3.23
CA ARG A 119 -9.67 -14.44 -3.45
C ARG A 119 -8.56 -14.19 -2.43
N LEU A 120 -8.37 -12.94 -1.99
CA LEU A 120 -7.38 -12.63 -0.95
C LEU A 120 -7.76 -13.24 0.39
N LYS A 121 -9.04 -13.20 0.79
CA LYS A 121 -9.52 -13.85 2.02
C LYS A 121 -9.31 -15.37 1.95
N ASP A 122 -9.66 -15.98 0.82
CA ASP A 122 -9.46 -17.42 0.60
C ASP A 122 -7.98 -17.81 0.71
N ASN A 123 -7.09 -17.02 0.08
CA ASN A 123 -5.64 -17.23 0.14
C ASN A 123 -5.08 -17.06 1.56
N GLU A 124 -5.62 -16.12 2.35
CA GLU A 124 -5.24 -15.93 3.75
C GLU A 124 -5.64 -17.16 4.61
N ILE A 125 -6.81 -17.73 4.35
CA ILE A 125 -7.25 -18.96 5.03
C ILE A 125 -6.36 -20.14 4.61
N ALA A 126 -6.09 -20.28 3.31
CA ALA A 126 -5.24 -21.35 2.78
C ALA A 126 -3.81 -21.32 3.34
N THR A 127 -3.23 -20.12 3.48
CA THR A 127 -1.88 -19.94 4.08
C THR A 127 -1.88 -20.35 5.56
N LYS A 128 -2.85 -19.87 6.36
CA LYS A 128 -2.97 -20.29 7.78
C LYS A 128 -3.13 -21.81 7.93
N LEU A 129 -3.93 -22.45 7.07
CA LEU A 129 -4.10 -23.90 7.09
C LEU A 129 -2.80 -24.65 6.71
N SER A 130 -2.06 -24.13 5.73
CA SER A 130 -0.76 -24.70 5.31
C SER A 130 0.27 -24.63 6.44
N ASP A 131 0.34 -23.51 7.15
CA ASP A 131 1.26 -23.31 8.28
C ASP A 131 0.92 -24.23 9.47
N THR A 132 -0.37 -24.53 9.67
CA THR A 132 -0.82 -25.42 10.75
C THR A 132 -0.50 -26.89 10.43
N ARG A 133 -0.64 -27.31 9.16
CA ARG A 133 -0.31 -28.68 8.73
C ARG A 133 1.17 -29.01 8.92
N GLY A 134 2.06 -28.06 8.65
CA GLY A 134 3.50 -28.22 8.92
C GLY A 134 3.86 -28.42 10.40
N GLN A 135 3.01 -27.95 11.34
CA GLN A 135 3.21 -28.19 12.77
C GLN A 135 2.64 -29.54 13.25
N VAL A 136 1.52 -30.01 12.68
CA VAL A 136 0.87 -31.27 13.09
C VAL A 136 1.69 -32.49 12.65
N GLU A 137 2.47 -32.39 11.57
CA GLU A 137 3.32 -33.48 11.06
C GLU A 137 4.60 -33.71 11.91
N CYS A 138 4.86 -32.89 12.94
CA CYS A 138 6.04 -32.98 13.80
C CYS A 138 5.83 -33.69 15.16
N ASN A 139 4.75 -34.45 15.36
CA ASN A 139 4.63 -35.35 16.51
C ASN A 139 4.97 -36.79 16.10
N PRO A 140 6.25 -37.22 16.11
CA PRO A 140 6.56 -38.63 15.96
C PRO A 140 5.99 -39.35 17.19
N ILE A 141 5.02 -40.22 16.96
CA ILE A 141 4.50 -41.15 17.95
C ILE A 141 5.70 -41.99 18.40
N SER A 142 6.22 -41.71 19.59
CA SER A 142 7.26 -42.53 20.21
C SER A 142 6.66 -43.91 20.48
N SER A 143 7.00 -44.88 19.63
CA SER A 143 6.66 -46.27 19.86
C SER A 143 7.46 -46.77 21.07
N THR A 144 6.82 -46.80 22.23
CA THR A 144 7.23 -47.66 23.34
C THR A 144 7.15 -49.12 22.88
N GLN A 145 8.28 -49.76 22.62
CA GLN A 145 8.38 -51.21 22.69
C GLN A 145 8.86 -51.61 24.08
N GLN A 146 7.98 -52.36 24.75
CA GLN A 146 8.21 -53.01 26.03
C GLN A 146 9.21 -54.17 25.87
N ARG A 147 10.06 -54.25 26.90
CA ARG A 147 10.91 -55.33 27.42
C ARG A 147 10.81 -56.73 26.81
#